data_AF-A0A936EFB9-F1
#
_entry.id   AF-A0A936EFB9-F1
#
_cell.length_a   1.000
_cell.length_b   1.000
_cell.length_c   1.000
_cell.angle_alpha   90.00
_cell.angle_beta   90.00
_cell.angle_gamma   90.00
#
_symmetry.space_group_name_H-M   'P 1'
#
loop_
_entity.id
_entity.type
_entity.pdbx_description
1 polymer ?
#
loop_
_entity_poly.entity_id
_entity_poly.type
_entity_poly.pdbx_seq_one_letter_code
_entity_poly.pdbx_strand_id
1 'polypeptide(L)'
;MEARTGSFAPARLVFIDESAAKTNMTRLRGRAPCGQRLVASCPHGHWQTTTMISSVRVDGSVPASPSKAPTDTAVFQAYVGEVPPDLVPRRSGRAG
;
A
#
# COMPACT_ATOMS: atom_id res chain seq x y z
N MET A 1 -10.17 11.33 18.97
CA MET A 1 -8.74 11.64 19.18
C MET A 1 -8.35 12.58 18.06
N GLU A 2 -8.32 13.88 18.31
CA GLU A 2 -8.01 14.89 17.29
C GLU A 2 -6.52 15.24 17.44
N ALA A 3 -5.70 14.79 16.50
CA ALA A 3 -4.27 15.08 16.52
C ALA A 3 -4.06 16.59 16.27
N ARG A 4 -3.61 17.31 17.30
CA ARG A 4 -3.21 18.73 17.19
C ARG A 4 -1.83 18.78 16.55
N THR A 5 -1.81 18.68 15.24
CA THR A 5 -0.63 18.82 14.40
C THR A 5 -0.37 20.32 14.20
N GLY A 6 0.76 20.85 14.72
CA GLY A 6 1.19 22.24 14.46
C GLY A 6 1.30 22.53 12.96
N SER A 7 1.47 23.79 12.53
CA SER A 7 1.58 24.07 11.09
C SER A 7 2.86 23.46 10.50
N PHE A 8 2.74 22.36 9.75
CA PHE A 8 3.84 21.79 8.96
C PHE A 8 3.68 22.19 7.49
N ALA A 9 4.79 22.45 6.81
CA ALA A 9 4.80 22.61 5.36
C ALA A 9 4.51 21.23 4.70
N PRO A 10 3.38 21.03 4.00
CA PRO A 10 3.00 19.71 3.47
C PRO A 10 4.04 19.10 2.53
N ALA A 11 4.77 19.94 1.78
CA ALA A 11 5.87 19.51 0.90
C ALA A 11 7.08 18.87 1.62
N ARG A 12 7.14 18.94 2.96
CA ARG A 12 8.18 18.31 3.78
C ARG A 12 7.72 16.99 4.41
N LEU A 13 6.44 16.63 4.24
CA LEU A 13 5.87 15.43 4.82
C LEU A 13 5.93 14.27 3.84
N VAL A 14 6.17 13.09 4.38
CA VAL A 14 6.04 11.81 3.69
C VAL A 14 5.14 10.95 4.55
N PHE A 15 4.07 10.42 3.98
CA PHE A 15 3.18 9.48 4.65
C PHE A 15 3.57 8.09 4.20
N ILE A 16 3.87 7.21 5.15
CA ILE A 16 4.21 5.81 4.91
C ILE A 16 3.08 4.99 5.51
N ASP A 17 2.66 3.97 4.79
CA ASP A 17 1.68 3.02 5.28
C ASP A 17 1.98 1.61 4.79
N GLU A 18 1.39 0.64 5.48
CA GLU A 18 1.44 -0.78 5.17
C GLU A 18 0.02 -1.26 4.84
N SER A 19 -0.11 -2.03 3.76
CA SER A 19 -1.36 -2.72 3.44
C SER A 19 -1.10 -4.17 3.08
N ALA A 20 -2.07 -5.03 3.40
CA ALA A 20 -2.02 -6.46 3.10
C ALA A 20 -3.17 -6.86 2.17
N ALA A 21 -2.86 -7.51 1.06
CA ALA A 21 -3.83 -8.03 0.10
C ALA A 21 -3.90 -9.55 0.17
N LYS A 22 -5.09 -10.09 0.40
CA LYS A 22 -5.32 -11.55 0.40
C LYS A 22 -5.65 -12.04 -1.00
N THR A 23 -5.13 -13.20 -1.38
CA THR A 23 -5.43 -13.84 -2.67
C THR A 23 -6.74 -14.64 -2.67
N ASN A 24 -7.49 -14.62 -1.58
CA ASN A 24 -8.78 -15.30 -1.45
C ASN A 24 -9.96 -14.54 -2.09
N MET A 25 -9.73 -14.03 -3.30
CA MET A 25 -10.64 -13.18 -4.05
C MET A 25 -11.74 -13.97 -4.78
N THR A 26 -12.49 -14.79 -4.03
CA THR A 26 -13.66 -15.48 -4.59
C THR A 26 -14.85 -14.52 -4.65
N ARG A 27 -15.42 -14.33 -5.84
CA ARG A 27 -16.61 -13.48 -6.01
C ARG A 27 -17.78 -14.06 -5.21
N LEU A 28 -18.42 -13.22 -4.41
CA LEU A 28 -19.59 -13.62 -3.61
C LEU A 28 -20.86 -13.83 -4.46
N ARG A 29 -20.91 -13.24 -5.66
CA ARG A 29 -22.08 -13.26 -6.55
C ARG A 29 -21.63 -13.29 -8.01
N GLY A 30 -22.46 -13.85 -8.87
CA GLY A 30 -22.32 -13.77 -10.33
C GLY A 30 -23.67 -13.77 -11.01
N ARG A 31 -23.69 -13.67 -12.33
CA ARG A 31 -24.91 -13.59 -13.15
C ARG A 31 -24.90 -14.69 -14.21
N ALA A 32 -26.05 -15.33 -14.41
CA ALA A 32 -26.30 -16.28 -15.48
C ALA A 32 -27.70 -16.03 -16.07
N PRO A 33 -27.97 -16.46 -17.32
CA PRO A 33 -29.31 -16.44 -17.88
C PRO A 33 -30.33 -17.17 -17.00
N CYS A 34 -31.59 -16.76 -17.09
CA CYS A 34 -32.68 -17.41 -16.35
C CYS A 34 -32.75 -18.91 -16.70
N GLY A 35 -32.90 -19.75 -15.68
CA GLY A 35 -32.95 -21.21 -15.83
C GLY A 35 -31.59 -21.91 -15.98
N GLN A 36 -30.47 -21.17 -15.97
CA GLN A 36 -29.14 -21.75 -16.10
C GLN A 36 -28.34 -21.68 -14.79
N ARG A 37 -27.57 -22.74 -14.51
CA ARG A 37 -26.63 -22.76 -13.39
C ARG A 37 -25.41 -21.91 -13.73
N LEU A 38 -25.08 -20.96 -12.85
CA LEU A 38 -23.80 -20.25 -12.91
C LEU A 38 -22.67 -21.22 -12.50
N VAL A 39 -21.73 -21.47 -13.43
CA VAL A 39 -20.51 -22.22 -13.17
C VAL A 39 -19.33 -21.25 -13.25
N ALA A 40 -18.50 -21.22 -12.22
CA ALA A 40 -17.32 -20.36 -12.15
C ALA A 40 -16.17 -21.07 -11.41
N SER A 41 -14.95 -20.73 -11.78
CA SER A 41 -13.74 -21.13 -11.05
C SER A 41 -13.45 -20.17 -9.92
N CYS A 42 -12.96 -20.68 -8.80
CA CYS A 42 -12.32 -19.87 -7.78
C CYS A 42 -10.90 -20.40 -7.51
N PRO A 43 -9.97 -19.53 -7.10
CA PRO A 43 -8.66 -20.01 -6.66
C PRO A 43 -8.91 -20.97 -5.49
N HIS A 44 -8.30 -22.15 -5.47
CA HIS A 44 -8.43 -23.09 -4.35
C HIS A 44 -7.04 -23.40 -3.81
N GLY A 45 -6.92 -23.56 -2.48
CA GLY A 45 -5.80 -24.27 -1.84
C GLY A 45 -4.50 -23.48 -1.58
N HIS A 46 -4.32 -22.28 -2.14
CA HIS A 46 -3.09 -21.49 -1.97
C HIS A 46 -3.37 -20.03 -1.61
N TRP A 47 -4.13 -19.82 -0.54
CA TRP A 47 -4.36 -18.48 0.01
C TRP A 47 -3.05 -17.93 0.55
N GLN A 48 -2.64 -16.80 0.03
CA GLN A 48 -1.47 -16.06 0.45
C GLN A 48 -1.90 -14.64 0.77
N THR A 49 -1.16 -14.02 1.67
CA THR A 49 -1.26 -12.59 1.92
C THR A 49 -0.01 -11.96 1.35
N THR A 50 -0.16 -10.95 0.52
CA THR A 50 0.94 -10.10 0.08
C THR A 50 0.87 -8.81 0.87
N THR A 51 1.89 -8.57 1.67
CA THR A 51 2.09 -7.32 2.41
C THR A 51 2.80 -6.33 1.49
N MET A 52 2.47 -5.06 1.58
CA MET A 52 3.01 -4.02 0.72
C MET A 52 3.26 -2.78 1.57
N ILE A 53 4.46 -2.22 1.47
CA ILE A 53 4.79 -0.92 2.08
C ILE A 53 4.95 0.09 0.94
N SER A 54 4.36 1.27 1.11
CA SER A 54 4.48 2.37 0.15
C SER A 54 4.50 3.70 0.89
N SER A 55 4.79 4.77 0.15
CA SER A 55 4.72 6.12 0.67
C SER A 55 4.16 7.10 -0.34
N VAL A 56 3.54 8.15 0.19
CA VAL A 56 2.94 9.23 -0.59
C VAL A 56 3.37 10.59 -0.08
N ARG A 57 3.46 11.53 -1.00
CA ARG A 57 3.71 12.96 -0.81
C ARG A 57 2.67 13.76 -1.58
N VAL A 58 2.72 15.08 -1.43
CA VAL A 58 1.85 16.00 -2.17
C VAL A 58 2.07 15.94 -3.68
N ASP A 59 3.27 15.56 -4.13
CA ASP A 59 3.71 15.53 -5.52
C ASP A 59 3.71 14.13 -6.15
N GLY A 60 3.37 13.07 -5.41
CA GLY A 60 3.29 11.71 -5.95
C GLY A 60 3.46 10.61 -4.91
N SER A 61 3.58 9.37 -5.40
CA SER A 61 3.75 8.16 -4.58
C SER A 61 4.97 7.37 -4.99
N VAL A 62 5.64 6.75 -4.02
CA VAL A 62 6.66 5.74 -4.27
C VAL A 62 5.98 4.42 -4.61
N PRO A 63 6.46 3.66 -5.63
CA PRO A 63 5.97 2.32 -5.90
C PRO A 63 5.96 1.45 -4.64
N ALA A 64 4.90 0.65 -4.48
CA ALA A 64 4.82 -0.26 -3.34
C ALA A 64 5.90 -1.35 -3.43
N SER A 65 6.53 -1.68 -2.29
CA SER A 65 7.44 -2.82 -2.17
C SER A 65 6.67 -4.02 -1.58
N PRO A 66 6.35 -5.04 -2.39
CA PRO A 66 5.59 -6.19 -1.95
C PRO A 66 6.49 -7.24 -1.26
N SER A 67 5.96 -7.88 -0.22
CA SER A 67 6.56 -9.01 0.45
C SER A 67 5.52 -10.11 0.69
N LYS A 68 5.97 -11.37 0.77
CA LYS A 68 5.12 -12.52 1.15
C LYS A 68 5.16 -12.80 2.66
N ALA A 69 5.83 -11.95 3.43
CA ALA A 69 5.99 -12.06 4.87
C ALA A 69 5.22 -10.93 5.57
N PRO A 70 4.87 -11.09 6.86
CA PRO A 70 4.47 -9.96 7.69
C PRO A 70 5.59 -8.91 7.73
N THR A 71 5.22 -7.64 7.94
CA THR A 71 6.21 -6.59 8.12
C THR A 71 6.93 -6.78 9.46
N ASP A 72 8.25 -6.95 9.39
CA ASP A 72 9.15 -6.90 10.52
C ASP A 72 10.22 -5.83 10.30
N THR A 73 11.14 -5.70 11.26
CA THR A 73 12.24 -4.73 11.19
C THR A 73 13.09 -4.90 9.92
N ALA A 74 13.36 -6.13 9.49
CA ALA A 74 14.20 -6.40 8.33
C ALA A 74 13.49 -6.01 7.02
N VAL A 75 12.20 -6.34 6.88
CA VAL A 75 11.37 -5.93 5.74
C VAL A 75 11.29 -4.41 5.66
N PHE A 76 11.08 -3.73 6.78
CA PHE A 76 11.04 -2.27 6.82
C PHE A 76 12.39 -1.63 6.48
N GLN A 77 13.49 -2.17 7.00
CA GLN A 77 14.84 -1.70 6.67
C GLN A 77 15.15 -1.88 5.18
N ALA A 78 14.74 -2.99 4.58
CA ALA A 78 14.86 -3.21 3.15
C ALA A 78 14.09 -2.13 2.35
N TYR A 79 12.83 -1.85 2.74
CA TYR A 79 12.03 -0.77 2.12
C TYR A 79 12.73 0.60 2.20
N VAL A 80 13.24 0.98 3.37
CA VAL A 80 13.95 2.27 3.55
C VAL A 80 15.26 2.31 2.75
N GLY A 81 15.97 1.18 2.64
CA GLY A 81 17.21 1.07 1.88
C GLY A 81 17.02 1.15 0.36
N GLU A 82 15.93 0.60 -0.16
CA GLU A 82 15.61 0.60 -1.61
C GLU A 82 15.00 1.92 -2.11
N VAL A 83 14.49 2.76 -1.21
CA VAL A 83 13.86 4.05 -1.58
C VAL A 83 14.69 5.28 -1.11
N PRO A 84 15.77 5.67 -1.81
CA PRO A 84 16.47 6.92 -1.54
C PRO A 84 16.48 7.81 -2.80
N PRO A 85 15.48 8.71 -3.01
CA PRO A 85 15.52 10.09 -2.46
C PRO A 85 14.16 10.60 -1.93
N ASP A 86 13.09 9.83 -2.13
CA ASP A 86 11.70 10.23 -1.84
C ASP A 86 11.29 10.08 -0.38
N LEU A 87 12.20 9.62 0.48
CA LEU A 87 12.04 9.63 1.94
C LEU A 87 12.82 10.77 2.61
N VAL A 88 13.66 11.50 1.88
CA VAL A 88 14.43 12.64 2.42
C VAL A 88 13.57 13.91 2.37
N PRO A 89 13.36 14.62 3.50
CA PRO A 89 12.61 15.87 3.48
C PRO A 89 13.25 16.87 2.51
N ARG A 90 12.47 17.39 1.56
CA ARG A 90 12.95 18.45 0.67
C ARG A 90 13.23 19.70 1.54
N ARG A 91 14.36 20.36 1.31
CA ARG A 91 14.62 21.67 1.89
C ARG A 91 13.55 22.63 1.37
N SER A 92 12.96 23.44 2.25
CA SER A 92 12.05 24.50 1.80
C SER A 92 12.82 25.40 0.83
N GLY A 93 12.33 25.54 -0.39
CA GLY A 93 12.74 26.63 -1.25
C GLY A 93 12.51 27.93 -0.50
N ARG A 94 13.52 28.80 -0.43
CA ARG A 94 13.35 30.16 0.09
C ARG A 94 12.28 30.79 -0.82
N ALA A 95 11.11 31.11 -0.27
CA ALA A 95 10.10 31.86 -0.99
C ALA A 95 10.77 33.18 -1.43
N GLY A 96 10.89 33.36 -2.75
CA GLY A 96 11.23 34.64 -3.36
C GLY A 96 9.99 35.52 -3.46
#